data_AF-A0A915EJ07-F1
#
_entry.id   AF-A0A915EJ07-F1
#
_cell.length_a   1.000
_cell.length_b   1.000
_cell.length_c   1.000
_cell.angle_alpha   90.00
_cell.angle_beta   90.00
_cell.angle_gamma   90.00
#
_symmetry.space_group_name_H-M   'P 1'
#
loop_
_entity.id
_entity.type
_entity.pdbx_description
1 polymer ?
#
loop_
_entity_poly.entity_id
_entity_poly.type
_entity_poly.pdbx_seq_one_letter_code
_entity_poly.pdbx_strand_id
1 'polypeptide(L)'
;MIPLISESPSTNVTFLVDFALKNEACMLDKGFSSTWKAIQMWVKSDGSPDLEYLVDNYGGSSVPILLADSSSDYKIMPLSEFVDKYLRNRLDVAYLKDWHFQSQFPMLMSMIYLLF
;
A
#
# COMPACT_ATOMS: atom_id res chain seq x y z
N MET A 1 5.93 8.89 21.53
CA MET A 1 4.98 7.82 21.12
C MET A 1 4.00 8.45 20.17
N ILE A 2 3.75 7.87 18.98
CA ILE A 2 2.78 8.42 18.02
C ILE A 2 1.37 8.02 18.51
N PRO A 3 0.43 8.97 18.70
CA PRO A 3 -0.91 8.65 19.19
C PRO A 3 -1.70 7.78 18.23
N LEU A 4 -2.43 6.79 18.76
CA LEU A 4 -3.35 5.94 18.00
C LEU A 4 -4.78 6.48 18.14
N ILE A 5 -5.45 6.69 17.02
CA ILE A 5 -6.82 7.20 16.93
C ILE A 5 -7.72 6.05 16.51
N SER A 6 -8.74 5.74 17.32
CA SER A 6 -9.66 4.63 17.08
C SER A 6 -11.09 5.03 16.72
N GLU A 7 -11.40 6.31 16.76
CA GLU A 7 -12.73 6.83 16.44
C GLU A 7 -12.79 7.43 15.05
N SER A 8 -13.85 7.13 14.29
CA SER A 8 -14.03 7.60 12.92
C SER A 8 -13.80 9.12 12.78
N PRO A 9 -13.02 9.59 11.79
CA PRO A 9 -12.66 10.99 11.65
C PRO A 9 -13.80 11.80 11.03
N SER A 10 -14.82 11.13 10.47
CA SER A 10 -15.97 11.73 9.80
C SER A 10 -16.79 12.68 10.67
N THR A 11 -16.61 12.63 11.99
CA THR A 11 -17.31 13.48 12.95
C THR A 11 -16.36 14.13 13.96
N ASN A 12 -15.06 13.86 13.86
CA ASN A 12 -14.13 14.13 14.95
C ASN A 12 -13.31 15.39 14.68
N VAL A 13 -13.86 16.55 15.08
CA VAL A 13 -13.16 17.85 15.10
C VAL A 13 -11.81 17.74 15.83
N THR A 14 -11.70 16.84 16.82
CA THR A 14 -10.47 16.52 17.55
C THR A 14 -9.36 16.02 16.61
N PHE A 15 -9.65 15.17 15.62
CA PHE A 15 -8.62 14.75 14.63
C PHE A 15 -8.06 15.96 13.88
N LEU A 16 -8.96 16.82 13.38
CA LEU A 16 -8.58 17.97 12.58
C LEU A 16 -7.79 18.99 13.41
N VAL A 17 -8.27 19.32 14.61
CA VAL A 17 -7.70 20.35 15.48
C VAL A 17 -6.43 19.87 16.18
N ASP A 18 -6.40 18.63 16.66
CA ASP A 18 -5.29 18.13 17.46
C ASP A 18 -4.16 17.50 16.67
N PHE A 19 -4.40 17.13 15.40
CA PHE A 19 -3.37 16.50 14.58
C PHE A 19 -3.18 17.23 13.25
N ALA A 20 -4.22 17.30 12.41
CA ALA A 20 -4.04 17.77 11.03
C ALA A 20 -3.65 19.26 10.94
N LEU A 21 -4.34 20.16 11.66
CA LEU A 21 -4.02 21.60 11.67
C LEU A 21 -2.68 21.92 12.34
N LYS A 22 -2.26 21.07 13.27
CA LYS A 22 -0.97 21.20 13.96
C LYS A 22 0.17 20.51 13.21
N ASN A 23 -0.14 19.77 12.14
CA ASN A 23 0.80 18.91 11.41
C ASN A 23 1.51 17.91 12.35
N GLU A 24 0.78 17.37 13.32
CA GLU A 24 1.29 16.38 14.27
C GLU A 24 1.00 14.95 13.80
N ALA A 25 2.00 14.08 13.92
CA ALA A 25 1.88 12.69 13.50
C ALA A 25 0.90 11.92 14.40
N CYS A 26 0.01 11.14 13.79
CA CYS A 26 -0.87 10.18 14.44
C CYS A 26 -0.97 8.91 13.60
N MET A 27 -1.43 7.83 14.23
CA MET A 27 -1.78 6.57 13.58
C MET A 27 -3.30 6.41 13.62
N LEU A 28 -3.91 6.10 12.48
CA LEU A 28 -5.30 5.67 12.43
C LEU A 28 -5.35 4.16 12.64
N ASP A 29 -6.32 3.69 13.41
CA ASP A 29 -6.48 2.25 13.62
C ASP A 29 -6.91 1.51 12.33
N LYS A 30 -6.87 0.18 12.38
CA LYS A 30 -7.24 -0.68 11.24
C LYS A 30 -8.72 -0.60 10.86
N GLY A 31 -9.59 -0.11 11.74
CA GLY A 31 -11.02 0.08 11.48
C GLY A 31 -11.27 1.05 10.34
N PHE A 32 -10.42 2.07 10.18
CA PHE A 32 -10.50 3.09 9.13
C PHE A 32 -10.33 2.51 7.71
N SER A 33 -9.54 1.44 7.56
CA SER A 33 -9.29 0.77 6.28
C SER A 33 -9.97 -0.59 6.16
N SER A 34 -10.72 -1.02 7.18
CA SER A 34 -11.34 -2.36 7.25
C SER A 34 -12.31 -2.67 6.09
N THR A 35 -12.91 -1.64 5.50
CA THR A 35 -13.84 -1.75 4.36
C THR A 35 -13.15 -1.63 3.00
N TRP A 36 -11.86 -1.35 2.95
CA TRP A 36 -11.13 -1.20 1.70
C TRP A 36 -11.00 -2.57 1.03
N LYS A 37 -11.39 -2.65 -0.25
CA LYS A 37 -11.24 -3.91 -0.99
C LYS A 37 -9.78 -4.35 -1.08
N ALA A 38 -8.82 -3.42 -1.11
CA ALA A 38 -7.41 -3.78 -1.04
C ALA A 38 -7.06 -4.57 0.23
N ILE A 39 -7.57 -4.16 1.40
CA ILE A 39 -7.37 -4.92 2.65
C ILE A 39 -8.07 -6.28 2.58
N GLN A 40 -9.26 -6.35 1.98
CA GLN A 40 -10.04 -7.58 1.91
C GLN A 40 -9.51 -8.59 0.88
N MET A 41 -8.84 -8.13 -0.18
CA MET A 41 -8.44 -8.95 -1.33
C MET A 41 -6.93 -9.14 -1.44
N TRP A 42 -6.12 -8.19 -0.99
CA TRP A 42 -4.66 -8.25 -1.15
C TRP A 42 -3.94 -8.72 0.11
N VAL A 43 -4.66 -8.99 1.19
CA VAL A 43 -4.09 -9.38 2.49
C VAL A 43 -4.72 -10.70 2.92
N LYS A 44 -3.87 -11.66 3.27
CA LYS A 44 -4.28 -12.96 3.80
C LYS A 44 -4.70 -12.84 5.27
N SER A 45 -5.32 -13.89 5.80
CA SER A 45 -5.78 -13.92 7.20
C SER A 45 -4.65 -13.76 8.23
N ASP A 46 -3.40 -14.05 7.86
CA ASP A 46 -2.22 -13.88 8.71
C ASP A 46 -1.61 -12.45 8.63
N GLY A 47 -2.21 -11.55 7.84
CA GLY A 47 -1.74 -10.20 7.63
C GLY A 47 -0.64 -10.06 6.56
N SER A 48 -0.22 -11.16 5.93
CA SER A 48 0.74 -11.13 4.83
C SER A 48 0.07 -10.77 3.49
N PRO A 49 0.81 -10.22 2.50
CA PRO A 49 0.26 -9.95 1.18
C PRO A 49 -0.18 -11.23 0.45
N ASP A 50 -1.33 -11.17 -0.22
CA ASP A 50 -1.79 -12.22 -1.12
C ASP A 50 -1.11 -12.10 -2.50
N LEU A 51 0.10 -12.66 -2.58
CA LEU A 51 0.90 -12.63 -3.79
C LEU A 51 0.28 -13.39 -4.97
N GLU A 52 -0.56 -14.40 -4.72
CA GLU A 52 -1.26 -15.14 -5.78
C GLU A 52 -2.31 -14.23 -6.41
N TYR A 53 -3.19 -13.66 -5.58
CA TYR A 53 -4.20 -12.71 -6.04
C TYR A 53 -3.58 -11.53 -6.80
N LEU A 54 -2.51 -10.93 -6.26
CA LEU A 54 -1.83 -9.80 -6.88
C LEU A 54 -1.23 -10.15 -8.25
N VAL A 55 -0.62 -11.33 -8.39
CA VAL A 55 -0.05 -11.78 -9.67
C VAL A 55 -1.15 -12.10 -10.69
N ASP A 56 -2.23 -12.77 -10.27
CA ASP A 56 -3.31 -13.17 -11.17
C ASP A 56 -4.06 -11.96 -11.74
N ASN A 57 -4.23 -10.91 -10.94
CA ASN A 57 -4.99 -9.71 -11.33
C ASN A 57 -4.11 -8.60 -11.92
N TYR A 58 -2.87 -8.46 -11.43
CA TYR A 58 -2.00 -7.32 -11.75
C TYR A 58 -0.60 -7.73 -12.18
N GLY A 59 -0.32 -9.01 -12.40
CA GLY A 59 1.03 -9.50 -12.74
C GLY A 59 1.65 -8.83 -13.97
N GLY A 60 0.82 -8.46 -14.95
CA GLY A 60 1.26 -7.73 -16.15
C GLY A 60 1.51 -6.23 -15.95
N SER A 61 1.21 -5.69 -14.77
CA SER A 61 1.43 -4.27 -14.45
C SER A 61 2.93 -3.96 -14.43
N SER A 62 3.33 -2.94 -15.19
CA SER A 62 4.68 -2.39 -15.13
C SER A 62 4.86 -1.66 -13.81
N VAL A 63 5.72 -2.20 -12.95
CA VAL A 63 5.99 -1.67 -11.61
C VAL A 63 7.43 -1.14 -11.47
N PRO A 64 7.61 0.02 -10.82
CA PRO A 64 8.93 0.56 -10.47
C PRO A 64 9.57 -0.18 -9.28
N ILE A 65 10.79 -0.68 -9.49
CA ILE A 65 11.59 -1.43 -8.51
C ILE A 65 12.91 -0.71 -8.27
N LEU A 66 13.24 -0.50 -7.00
CA LEU A 66 14.55 -0.03 -6.53
C LEU A 66 15.36 -1.20 -5.98
N LEU A 67 16.60 -1.32 -6.41
CA LEU A 67 17.55 -2.30 -5.86
C LEU A 67 18.29 -1.69 -4.67
N ALA A 68 18.47 -2.47 -3.59
CA ALA A 68 18.95 -1.95 -2.31
C ALA A 68 20.36 -1.34 -2.36
N ASP A 69 21.20 -1.78 -3.30
CA ASP A 69 22.57 -1.31 -3.51
C ASP A 69 22.66 -0.04 -4.40
N SER A 70 21.56 0.37 -5.03
CA SER A 70 21.51 1.52 -5.92
C SER A 70 20.50 2.56 -5.42
N SER A 71 20.98 3.70 -4.90
CA SER A 71 20.11 4.76 -4.37
C SER A 71 19.34 5.53 -5.45
N SER A 72 19.62 5.30 -6.74
CA SER A 72 19.04 6.04 -7.87
C SER A 72 18.54 5.19 -9.03
N ASP A 73 18.93 3.90 -9.11
CA ASP A 73 18.60 3.09 -10.27
C ASP A 73 17.27 2.37 -10.04
N TYR A 74 16.23 2.87 -10.72
CA TYR A 74 14.95 2.19 -10.77
C TYR A 74 14.85 1.35 -12.05
N LYS A 75 14.33 0.14 -11.91
CA LYS A 75 13.97 -0.74 -13.02
C LYS A 75 12.46 -0.83 -13.10
N ILE A 76 11.93 -0.86 -14.32
CA ILE A 76 10.53 -1.17 -14.56
C ILE A 76 10.46 -2.62 -15.01
N MET A 77 9.63 -3.43 -14.35
CA MET A 77 9.36 -4.81 -14.74
C MET A 77 7.91 -5.18 -14.44
N PRO A 78 7.38 -6.28 -15.02
CA PRO A 78 6.08 -6.81 -14.63
C PRO A 78 6.04 -7.16 -13.14
N LEU A 79 4.91 -6.93 -12.48
CA LEU A 79 4.70 -7.32 -11.08
C LEU A 79 4.94 -8.81 -10.87
N SER A 80 4.53 -9.65 -11.82
CA SER A 80 4.78 -11.10 -11.76
C SER A 80 6.27 -11.43 -11.70
N GLU A 81 7.09 -10.72 -12.48
CA GLU A 81 8.54 -10.87 -12.48
C GLU A 81 9.15 -10.42 -11.15
N PHE A 82 8.68 -9.29 -10.59
CA PHE A 82 9.14 -8.81 -9.28
C PHE A 82 8.83 -9.82 -8.17
N VAL A 83 7.59 -10.31 -8.12
CA VAL A 83 7.14 -11.28 -7.11
C VAL A 83 7.97 -12.56 -7.19
N ASP A 84 8.18 -13.08 -8.39
CA ASP A 84 8.97 -14.30 -8.58
C ASP A 84 10.44 -14.11 -8.16
N LYS A 85 11.10 -13.07 -8.67
CA LYS A 85 12.53 -12.84 -8.42
C LYS A 85 12.86 -12.47 -6.97
N TYR A 86 12.11 -11.55 -6.38
CA TYR A 86 12.52 -10.91 -5.13
C TYR A 86 11.73 -11.36 -3.90
N LEU A 87 10.46 -11.77 -4.07
CA LEU A 87 9.66 -12.22 -2.92
C LEU A 87 9.72 -13.75 -2.73
N ARG A 88 9.61 -14.51 -3.82
CA ARG A 88 9.64 -15.98 -3.79
C ARG A 88 11.06 -16.53 -3.79
N ASN A 89 11.87 -16.17 -4.79
CA ASN A 89 13.23 -16.67 -4.95
C ASN A 89 14.28 -15.91 -4.12
N ARG A 90 13.91 -14.73 -3.57
CA ARG A 90 14.76 -13.89 -2.71
C ARG A 90 16.17 -13.67 -3.29
N LEU A 91 16.25 -13.46 -4.61
CA LEU A 91 17.53 -13.38 -5.32
C LEU A 91 18.40 -12.22 -4.79
N ASP A 92 17.78 -11.07 -4.52
CA ASP A 92 18.40 -9.88 -3.96
C ASP A 92 17.38 -9.09 -3.12
N VAL A 93 17.84 -8.04 -2.44
CA VAL A 93 16.96 -7.08 -1.75
C VAL A 93 16.50 -6.02 -2.75
N ALA A 94 15.20 -6.02 -3.03
CA ALA A 94 14.57 -5.04 -3.89
C ALA A 94 13.27 -4.54 -3.27
N TYR A 95 12.88 -3.32 -3.62
CA TYR A 95 11.69 -2.66 -3.12
C TYR A 95 10.87 -2.08 -4.26
N LEU A 96 9.58 -2.42 -4.29
CA LEU A 96 8.60 -1.81 -5.19
C LEU A 96 8.15 -0.48 -4.59
N LYS A 97 8.44 0.64 -5.26
CA LYS A 97 8.21 2.00 -4.73
C LYS A 97 7.46 2.88 -5.72
N ASP A 98 6.51 3.70 -5.25
CA ASP A 98 5.79 4.68 -6.07
C ASP A 98 4.98 4.02 -7.21
N TRP A 99 4.46 2.82 -6.98
CA TRP A 99 3.50 2.22 -7.90
C TRP A 99 2.18 2.98 -7.82
N HIS A 100 1.98 3.87 -8.78
CA HIS A 100 0.73 4.60 -8.97
C HIS A 100 -0.37 3.66 -9.52
N PHE A 101 -0.79 2.69 -8.70
CA PHE A 101 -1.83 1.71 -9.02
C PHE A 101 -3.07 2.39 -9.62
N GLN A 102 -3.52 3.49 -9.00
CA GLN A 102 -4.63 4.30 -9.49
C GLN A 102 -4.50 4.78 -10.94
N SER A 103 -3.29 5.12 -11.38
CA SER A 103 -3.06 5.63 -12.74
C SER A 103 -3.20 4.52 -13.78
N GLN A 104 -2.87 3.27 -13.42
CA GLN A 104 -2.99 2.12 -14.32
C GLN A 104 -4.39 1.48 -14.25
N PHE A 105 -5.05 1.56 -13.09
CA PHE A 105 -6.36 0.97 -12.85
C PHE A 105 -7.37 2.01 -12.31
N PRO A 106 -7.73 3.04 -13.11
CA PRO A 106 -8.60 4.13 -12.65
C PRO A 106 -9.99 3.66 -12.22
N MET A 107 -10.52 2.59 -12.81
CA MET A 107 -11.82 2.02 -12.39
C MET A 107 -11.76 1.32 -11.02
N LEU A 108 -10.56 1.05 -10.51
CA LEU A 108 -10.31 0.40 -9.23
C LEU A 108 -10.02 1.42 -8.11
N MET A 109 -10.35 2.71 -8.28
CA MET A 109 -10.24 3.73 -7.21
C MET A 109 -10.89 3.26 -5.91
N SER A 110 -12.04 2.58 -6.00
CA SER A 110 -12.75 2.05 -4.83
C SER A 110 -11.97 0.99 -4.03
N MET A 111 -10.83 0.50 -4.55
CA MET A 111 -10.01 -0.46 -3.81
C MET A 111 -9.25 0.17 -2.65
N ILE A 112 -8.90 1.44 -2.78
CA ILE A 112 -8.16 2.21 -1.77
C ILE A 112 -9.01 3.44 -1.50
N TYR A 113 -9.93 3.36 -0.54
CA TYR A 113 -10.70 4.54 -0.15
C TYR A 113 -9.76 5.52 0.54
N LEU A 114 -9.44 6.62 -0.10
CA LEU A 114 -8.76 7.71 0.58
C LEU A 114 -9.65 8.20 1.73
N LEU A 115 -9.10 8.15 2.94
CA LEU A 115 -9.35 9.23 3.87
C LEU A 115 -8.60 10.44 3.31
N PHE A 116 -9.38 11.49 3.05
CA PHE A 116 -9.06 12.80 2.46
C PHE A 116 -9.05 12.86 0.94
#